data_AF-A0A151WUV6-F1
#
_entry.id   AF-A0A151WUV6-F1
#
_cell.length_a   1.000
_cell.length_b   1.000
_cell.length_c   1.000
_cell.angle_alpha   90.00
_cell.angle_beta   90.00
_cell.angle_gamma   90.00
#
_symmetry.space_group_name_H-M   'P 1'
#
loop_
_entity.id
_entity.type
_entity.pdbx_description
1 polymer ?
#
loop_
_entity_poly.entity_id
_entity_poly.type
_entity_poly.pdbx_seq_one_letter_code
_entity_poly.pdbx_strand_id
1 'polypeptide(L)'
;MDRHAIQTRPRQQMLDHSSGPKSKPEPTFDFSQNTNVTALIGKTAYLTCRVRNLGDKTVSWVRHRDIHILTAGAYTYTSDQRFQALHRQNTGHSNEWSEWTLCIKWAQERDQGIYECQISTIPIKSYQFHLNVVEEANVDGVTLIISITLTYMAFIMKLHISLLLTDHGVALKISRSSLPTATILGGPELYVGAGSTINLTCAIRFSSEPPAYIFWYYNENVLSYDSPRGGVSVITEKGGDVTTSWLLIQTAQPSDSGEYSCKPSNANTASIRVHVLNGESLLL
;
A
#
# COMPACT_ATOMS: atom_id res chain seq x y z
N MET A 1 72.25 49.03 41.88
CA MET A 1 71.48 49.56 40.73
C MET A 1 71.87 48.68 39.55
N ASP A 2 71.03 47.92 38.87
CA ASP A 2 69.59 48.04 38.62
C ASP A 2 68.88 46.68 38.55
N ARG A 3 67.57 46.73 38.74
CA ARG A 3 66.60 45.63 38.68
C ARG A 3 66.14 45.37 37.23
N HIS A 4 65.72 44.13 36.94
CA HIS A 4 64.53 43.69 36.14
C HIS A 4 64.80 42.26 35.60
N ALA A 5 64.20 41.18 36.13
CA ALA A 5 62.83 40.62 35.96
C ALA A 5 62.87 39.34 35.10
N ILE A 6 62.97 38.15 35.71
CA ILE A 6 61.94 37.09 35.92
C ILE A 6 61.35 36.48 34.64
N GLN A 7 61.63 35.18 34.38
CA GLN A 7 60.58 34.20 34.05
C GLN A 7 61.01 32.76 34.36
N THR A 8 60.53 32.25 35.49
CA THR A 8 60.47 30.82 35.83
C THR A 8 59.19 30.21 35.24
N ARG A 9 59.30 29.12 34.47
CA ARG A 9 58.21 28.17 34.24
C ARG A 9 58.63 26.79 34.75
N PRO A 10 57.88 26.22 35.68
CA PRO A 10 57.61 24.79 35.58
C PRO A 10 56.13 24.47 35.77
N ARG A 11 55.81 23.21 35.43
CA ARG A 11 54.60 22.43 35.76
C ARG A 11 53.53 22.42 34.67
N GLN A 12 53.54 21.36 33.86
CA GLN A 12 52.59 20.23 33.99
C GLN A 12 52.94 19.18 32.91
N GLN A 13 53.55 18.08 33.34
CA GLN A 13 53.46 16.81 32.62
C GLN A 13 52.08 16.25 32.96
N MET A 14 51.15 16.24 32.00
CA MET A 14 49.90 15.49 32.08
C MET A 14 49.76 14.69 30.80
N LEU A 15 50.06 13.39 30.93
CA LEU A 15 49.48 12.24 30.21
C LEU A 15 48.90 12.55 28.82
N ASP A 16 49.72 12.32 27.80
CA ASP A 16 49.27 12.31 26.42
C ASP A 16 48.23 11.19 26.24
N HIS A 17 47.02 11.61 25.89
CA HIS A 17 45.87 10.73 25.73
C HIS A 17 46.08 9.86 24.49
N SER A 18 46.04 8.55 24.73
CA SER A 18 45.87 7.47 23.76
C SER A 18 45.19 7.89 22.45
N SER A 19 45.93 7.87 21.35
CA SER A 19 45.37 7.80 20.00
C SER A 19 44.82 6.39 19.75
N GLY A 20 43.66 6.10 20.36
CA GLY A 20 42.84 4.96 19.97
C GLY A 20 42.44 5.09 18.48
N PRO A 21 42.20 3.98 17.77
CA PRO A 21 41.74 4.03 16.40
C PRO A 21 40.45 4.85 16.34
N LYS A 22 40.44 5.93 15.57
CA LYS A 22 39.25 6.76 15.36
C LYS A 22 38.15 5.85 14.83
N SER A 23 37.15 5.55 15.67
CA SER A 23 36.00 4.74 15.28
C SER A 23 35.34 5.40 14.07
N LYS A 24 35.12 4.62 13.00
CA LYS A 24 34.39 5.12 11.82
C LYS A 24 33.03 5.68 12.28
N PRO A 25 32.60 6.84 11.77
CA PRO A 25 31.33 7.44 12.17
C PRO A 25 30.16 6.53 11.79
N GLU A 26 29.12 6.51 12.64
CA GLU A 26 27.94 5.65 12.46
C GLU A 26 27.02 6.17 11.34
N PRO A 27 26.31 5.28 10.61
CA PRO A 27 25.29 5.68 9.65
C PRO A 27 24.16 6.49 10.30
N THR A 28 23.83 7.63 9.69
CA THR A 28 22.80 8.54 10.20
C THR A 28 21.91 9.08 9.09
N PHE A 29 20.61 9.18 9.36
CA PHE A 29 19.67 9.91 8.51
C PHE A 29 19.83 11.42 8.66
N ASP A 30 19.48 12.14 7.60
CA ASP A 30 19.20 13.57 7.69
C ASP A 30 17.78 13.79 8.26
N PHE A 31 17.65 13.93 9.57
CA PHE A 31 16.33 14.17 10.19
C PHE A 31 15.78 15.58 9.97
N SER A 32 16.53 16.46 9.29
CA SER A 32 16.06 17.80 8.91
C SER A 32 15.28 17.81 7.59
N GLN A 33 15.31 16.70 6.82
CA GLN A 33 14.59 16.60 5.55
C GLN A 33 13.08 16.55 5.78
N ASN A 34 12.31 17.22 4.91
CA ASN A 34 10.85 17.10 4.93
C ASN A 34 10.45 15.70 4.47
N THR A 35 9.65 15.02 5.28
CA THR A 35 9.17 13.66 5.02
C THR A 35 7.73 13.61 4.53
N ASN A 36 7.02 14.74 4.53
CA ASN A 36 5.68 14.88 3.94
C ASN A 36 5.81 15.25 2.46
N VAL A 37 5.64 14.26 1.59
CA VAL A 37 5.74 14.41 0.13
C VAL A 37 4.33 14.47 -0.44
N THR A 38 4.03 15.46 -1.26
CA THR A 38 2.77 15.52 -2.01
C THR A 38 3.05 15.35 -3.48
N ALA A 39 2.38 14.38 -4.10
CA ALA A 39 2.40 14.17 -5.54
C ALA A 39 1.01 14.36 -6.11
N LEU A 40 0.95 14.76 -7.38
CA LEU A 40 -0.30 14.84 -8.11
C LEU A 40 -0.65 13.48 -8.73
N ILE A 41 -1.93 13.16 -8.81
CA ILE A 41 -2.39 11.96 -9.51
C ILE A 41 -1.84 11.94 -10.95
N GLY A 42 -1.31 10.79 -11.35
CA GLY A 42 -0.70 10.56 -12.66
C GLY A 42 0.70 11.17 -12.81
N LYS A 43 1.21 11.97 -11.86
CA LYS A 43 2.59 12.47 -11.89
C LYS A 43 3.53 11.51 -11.16
N THR A 44 4.83 11.78 -11.22
CA THR A 44 5.83 10.93 -10.52
C THR A 44 6.06 11.46 -9.11
N ALA A 45 5.97 10.60 -8.11
CA ALA A 45 6.35 10.91 -6.73
C ALA A 45 7.82 10.54 -6.48
N TYR A 46 8.53 11.37 -5.72
CA TYR A 46 9.92 11.14 -5.34
C TYR A 46 10.06 11.22 -3.83
N LEU A 47 10.35 10.09 -3.19
CA LEU A 47 10.64 10.03 -1.76
C LEU A 47 12.16 9.88 -1.63
N THR A 48 12.84 10.94 -1.23
CA THR A 48 14.30 10.95 -1.14
C THR A 48 14.73 10.81 0.30
N CYS A 49 15.54 9.79 0.59
CA CYS A 49 16.13 9.56 1.89
C CYS A 49 17.62 9.87 1.84
N ARG A 50 18.05 10.86 2.64
CA ARG A 50 19.45 11.25 2.78
C ARG A 50 20.13 10.53 3.93
N VAL A 51 21.27 9.91 3.65
CA VAL A 51 22.09 9.17 4.62
C VAL A 51 23.55 9.60 4.53
N ARG A 52 24.20 9.71 5.68
CA ARG A 52 25.66 9.88 5.80
C ARG A 52 26.28 8.67 6.47
N ASN A 53 27.58 8.50 6.25
CA ASN A 53 28.41 7.46 6.86
C ASN A 53 27.85 6.03 6.66
N LEU A 54 27.22 5.76 5.51
CA LEU A 54 26.55 4.49 5.25
C LEU A 54 27.50 3.29 5.33
N GLY A 55 28.76 3.47 4.91
CA GLY A 55 29.77 2.42 4.95
C GLY A 55 29.39 1.24 4.06
N ASP A 56 29.39 0.05 4.64
CA ASP A 56 29.01 -1.23 4.03
C ASP A 56 27.52 -1.58 4.21
N LYS A 57 26.72 -0.66 4.76
CA LYS A 57 25.29 -0.88 5.03
C LYS A 57 24.45 -0.56 3.79
N THR A 58 23.23 -1.07 3.80
CA THR A 58 22.28 -0.94 2.69
C THR A 58 21.10 -0.09 3.13
N VAL A 59 20.67 0.82 2.27
CA VAL A 59 19.40 1.54 2.41
C VAL A 59 18.30 0.78 1.69
N SER A 60 17.16 0.56 2.34
CA SER A 60 16.00 -0.13 1.75
C SER A 60 14.75 0.71 1.90
N TRP A 61 13.85 0.65 0.92
CA TRP A 61 12.52 1.23 1.01
C TRP A 61 11.49 0.14 1.27
N VAL A 62 10.69 0.32 2.31
CA VAL A 62 9.62 -0.61 2.71
C VAL A 62 8.30 0.13 2.75
N ARG A 63 7.25 -0.47 2.19
CA ARG A 63 5.89 0.06 2.30
C ARG A 63 5.28 -0.38 3.61
N HIS A 64 4.83 0.57 4.44
CA HIS A 64 4.43 0.25 5.82
C HIS A 64 3.14 -0.58 5.90
N ARG A 65 2.16 -0.32 5.02
CA ARG A 65 0.82 -0.95 5.10
C ARG A 65 0.82 -2.49 5.01
N ASP A 66 1.80 -3.06 4.33
CA ASP A 66 1.92 -4.50 4.07
C ASP A 66 3.35 -5.01 4.22
N ILE A 67 4.25 -4.17 4.75
CA ILE A 67 5.66 -4.48 5.04
C ILE A 67 6.38 -5.00 3.78
N HIS A 68 5.92 -4.60 2.59
CA HIS A 68 6.49 -5.05 1.34
C HIS A 68 7.78 -4.30 1.04
N ILE A 69 8.87 -5.04 0.83
CA ILE A 69 10.16 -4.47 0.41
C ILE A 69 10.02 -3.99 -1.03
N LEU A 70 10.22 -2.70 -1.24
CA LEU A 70 10.15 -2.07 -2.56
C LEU A 70 11.52 -2.05 -3.22
N THR A 71 12.55 -1.66 -2.48
CA THR A 71 13.93 -1.57 -2.98
C THR A 71 14.94 -1.96 -1.91
N ALA A 72 16.09 -2.46 -2.35
CA ALA A 72 17.27 -2.70 -1.52
C ALA A 72 18.49 -2.15 -2.26
N GLY A 73 19.08 -1.09 -1.72
CA GLY A 73 20.09 -0.31 -2.42
C GLY A 73 19.56 0.26 -3.74
N ALA A 74 20.32 0.07 -4.83
CA ALA A 74 19.95 0.49 -6.17
C ALA A 74 19.05 -0.52 -6.91
N TYR A 75 18.71 -1.65 -6.28
CA TYR A 75 17.88 -2.69 -6.88
C TYR A 75 16.42 -2.52 -6.47
N THR A 76 15.51 -2.67 -7.44
CA THR A 76 14.06 -2.66 -7.20
C THR A 76 13.56 -4.09 -7.01
N TYR A 77 13.03 -4.40 -5.82
CA TYR A 77 12.62 -5.75 -5.43
C TYR A 77 11.16 -6.06 -5.81
N THR A 78 10.29 -5.06 -5.74
CA THR A 78 8.88 -5.22 -6.12
C THR A 78 8.73 -5.47 -7.63
N SER A 79 7.73 -6.24 -8.02
CA SER A 79 7.39 -6.49 -9.43
C SER A 79 6.57 -5.38 -10.08
N ASP A 80 6.06 -4.42 -9.30
CA ASP A 80 5.35 -3.25 -9.83
C ASP A 80 6.34 -2.34 -10.56
N GLN A 81 6.23 -2.31 -11.90
CA GLN A 81 7.14 -1.58 -12.80
C GLN A 81 7.14 -0.06 -12.60
N ARG A 82 6.17 0.49 -11.86
CA ARG A 82 6.10 1.92 -11.55
C ARG A 82 7.12 2.34 -10.51
N PHE A 83 7.50 1.42 -9.62
CA PHE A 83 8.48 1.69 -8.56
C PHE A 83 9.88 1.53 -9.11
N GLN A 84 10.77 2.48 -8.80
CA GLN A 84 12.16 2.46 -9.23
C GLN A 84 13.08 2.99 -8.12
N ALA A 85 14.16 2.25 -7.87
CA ALA A 85 15.26 2.71 -7.04
C ALA A 85 16.14 3.70 -7.83
N LEU A 86 16.20 4.94 -7.39
CA LEU A 86 17.12 5.94 -7.91
C LEU A 86 18.17 6.24 -6.86
N HIS A 87 19.44 6.10 -7.22
CA HIS A 87 20.54 6.35 -6.30
C HIS A 87 21.52 7.35 -6.89
N ARG A 88 21.75 8.45 -6.17
CA ARG A 88 22.78 9.43 -6.51
C ARG A 88 23.97 9.22 -5.58
N GLN A 89 25.01 8.58 -6.11
CA GLN A 89 26.30 8.41 -5.43
C GLN A 89 27.02 9.77 -5.36
N ASN A 90 27.60 10.10 -4.21
CA ASN A 90 28.42 11.30 -4.07
C ASN A 90 29.78 11.13 -4.75
N THR A 91 30.35 12.25 -5.16
CA THR A 91 31.63 12.35 -5.87
C THR A 91 32.86 12.30 -4.94
N GLY A 92 32.69 11.91 -3.67
CA GLY A 92 33.80 11.56 -2.78
C GLY A 92 34.21 12.58 -1.71
N HIS A 93 33.45 13.64 -1.46
CA HIS A 93 33.69 14.53 -0.31
C HIS A 93 33.03 13.97 0.96
N SER A 94 33.78 13.88 2.06
CA SER A 94 33.37 13.23 3.33
C SER A 94 32.16 13.84 4.04
N ASN A 95 31.69 15.00 3.59
CA ASN A 95 30.59 15.75 4.19
C ASN A 95 29.31 15.75 3.33
N GLU A 96 29.23 15.02 2.22
CA GLU A 96 28.02 15.01 1.38
C GLU A 96 27.06 13.87 1.74
N TRP A 97 25.76 14.13 1.66
CA TRP A 97 24.70 13.14 1.90
C TRP A 97 24.47 12.27 0.68
N SER A 98 24.47 10.94 0.83
CA SER A 98 24.05 10.05 -0.24
C SER A 98 22.52 10.04 -0.33
N GLU A 99 21.99 10.20 -1.53
CA GLU A 99 20.55 10.24 -1.78
C GLU A 99 20.05 8.89 -2.31
N TRP A 100 19.09 8.32 -1.57
CA TRP A 100 18.40 7.09 -1.90
C TRP A 100 16.93 7.42 -2.15
N THR A 101 16.55 7.56 -3.41
CA THR A 101 15.23 8.02 -3.81
C THR A 101 14.37 6.87 -4.31
N LEU A 102 13.21 6.68 -3.70
CA LEU A 102 12.14 5.87 -4.26
C LEU A 102 11.35 6.73 -5.26
N CYS A 103 11.37 6.32 -6.51
CA CYS A 103 10.57 6.90 -7.59
C CYS A 103 9.30 6.07 -7.79
N ILE A 104 8.13 6.70 -7.78
CA ILE A 104 6.84 6.06 -8.02
C ILE A 104 6.20 6.74 -9.22
N LYS A 105 6.24 6.10 -10.38
CA LYS A 105 5.69 6.62 -11.63
C LYS A 105 4.17 6.52 -11.66
N TRP A 106 3.53 7.50 -12.30
CA TRP A 106 2.08 7.54 -12.47
C TRP A 106 1.37 7.32 -11.14
N ALA A 107 1.69 8.18 -10.16
CA ALA A 107 1.20 8.11 -8.80
C ALA A 107 -0.32 8.04 -8.77
N GLN A 108 -0.84 7.14 -7.97
CA GLN A 108 -2.27 6.93 -7.80
C GLN A 108 -2.65 7.23 -6.36
N GLU A 109 -3.92 7.55 -6.11
CA GLU A 109 -4.43 7.77 -4.76
C GLU A 109 -4.04 6.62 -3.82
N ARG A 110 -4.14 5.37 -4.29
CA ARG A 110 -3.71 4.16 -3.57
C ARG A 110 -2.22 4.09 -3.19
N ASP A 111 -1.36 4.91 -3.78
CA ASP A 111 0.05 4.96 -3.38
C ASP A 111 0.24 5.82 -2.13
N GLN A 112 -0.77 6.59 -1.71
CA GLN A 112 -0.76 7.35 -0.47
C GLN A 112 -0.53 6.46 0.75
N GLY A 113 0.25 6.98 1.70
CA GLY A 113 0.53 6.33 2.97
C GLY A 113 1.99 6.43 3.39
N ILE A 114 2.36 5.60 4.36
CA ILE A 114 3.67 5.62 5.00
C ILE A 114 4.64 4.67 4.28
N TYR A 115 5.83 5.20 3.98
CA TYR A 115 6.98 4.50 3.45
C TYR A 115 8.15 4.65 4.41
N GLU A 116 8.92 3.59 4.59
CA GLU A 116 10.05 3.59 5.52
C GLU A 116 11.37 3.45 4.76
N CYS A 117 12.27 4.40 4.99
CA CYS A 117 13.67 4.28 4.63
C CYS A 117 14.39 3.57 5.79
N GLN A 118 15.00 2.42 5.52
CA GLN A 118 15.68 1.60 6.53
C GLN A 118 17.17 1.49 6.23
N ILE A 119 18.02 1.54 7.26
CA ILE A 119 19.45 1.22 7.16
C ILE A 119 19.67 -0.12 7.86
N SER A 120 20.40 -1.03 7.22
CA SER A 120 20.71 -2.38 7.71
C SER A 120 21.67 -2.45 8.93
N THR A 121 21.63 -1.45 9.82
CA THR A 121 22.31 -1.50 11.13
C THR A 121 21.67 -2.52 12.06
N ILE A 122 22.35 -2.81 13.17
CA ILE A 122 21.82 -3.66 14.24
C ILE A 122 21.81 -2.81 15.52
N PRO A 123 20.64 -2.43 16.05
CA PRO A 123 19.28 -2.62 15.50
C PRO A 123 19.04 -1.82 14.21
N ILE A 124 18.03 -2.21 13.43
CA ILE A 124 17.66 -1.52 12.18
C ILE A 124 17.26 -0.08 12.52
N LYS A 125 17.86 0.89 11.84
CA LYS A 125 17.42 2.29 11.91
C LYS A 125 16.38 2.53 10.83
N SER A 126 15.27 3.17 11.18
CA SER A 126 14.18 3.49 10.26
C SER A 126 13.88 4.99 10.26
N TYR A 127 13.39 5.50 9.13
CA TYR A 127 12.86 6.85 9.00
C TYR A 127 11.64 6.88 8.08
N GLN A 128 10.55 7.48 8.57
CA GLN A 128 9.23 7.41 7.94
C GLN A 128 8.96 8.61 7.05
N PHE A 129 8.36 8.35 5.89
CA PHE A 129 7.91 9.31 4.89
C PHE A 129 6.42 9.13 4.63
N HIS A 130 5.68 10.22 4.60
CA HIS A 130 4.27 10.23 4.29
C HIS A 130 4.06 10.75 2.87
N LEU A 131 3.60 9.89 1.98
CA LEU A 131 3.20 10.30 0.64
C LEU A 131 1.71 10.65 0.65
N ASN A 132 1.40 11.89 0.32
CA ASN A 132 0.05 12.35 -0.05
C ASN A 132 -0.07 12.34 -1.56
N VAL A 133 -1.18 11.83 -2.09
CA VAL A 133 -1.47 11.90 -3.52
C VAL A 133 -2.75 12.69 -3.70
N VAL A 134 -2.65 13.87 -4.33
CA VAL A 134 -3.75 14.82 -4.44
C VAL A 134 -4.11 15.07 -5.91
N GLU A 135 -5.34 15.48 -6.16
CA GLU A 135 -5.74 16.01 -7.46
C GLU A 135 -5.27 17.48 -7.59
N GLU A 136 -5.01 17.94 -8.82
CA GLU A 136 -4.74 19.36 -9.06
C GLU A 136 -5.98 20.18 -8.68
N ALA A 137 -5.84 21.06 -7.69
CA ALA A 137 -6.86 22.05 -7.38
C ALA A 137 -6.86 23.10 -8.51
N ASN A 138 -8.01 23.29 -9.16
CA ASN A 138 -8.19 24.31 -10.19
C ASN A 138 -8.22 25.70 -9.52
N VAL A 139 -7.07 26.38 -9.45
CA VAL A 139 -6.92 27.71 -8.82
C VAL A 139 -6.70 28.76 -9.92
N ASP A 140 -7.66 28.88 -10.84
CA ASP A 140 -7.72 30.03 -11.76
C ASP A 140 -9.19 30.39 -12.00
N GLY A 141 -9.62 31.46 -11.32
CA GLY A 141 -10.94 32.07 -11.49
C GLY A 141 -12.10 31.27 -10.91
N VAL A 142 -13.19 31.95 -10.53
CA VAL A 142 -14.41 31.33 -10.00
C VAL A 142 -14.97 30.37 -11.05
N THR A 143 -14.61 29.09 -10.97
CA THR A 143 -15.18 28.03 -11.80
C THR A 143 -16.61 27.83 -11.31
N LEU A 144 -17.61 28.28 -12.08
CA LEU A 144 -19.00 27.92 -11.81
C LEU A 144 -19.17 26.44 -12.17
N ILE A 145 -19.29 25.59 -11.16
CA ILE A 145 -19.61 24.17 -11.32
C ILE A 145 -21.12 24.03 -11.31
N ILE A 146 -21.71 23.77 -12.47
CA ILE A 146 -23.11 23.34 -12.55
C ILE A 146 -23.11 21.82 -12.50
N SER A 147 -23.49 21.26 -11.35
CA SER A 147 -23.60 19.82 -11.13
C SER A 147 -25.04 19.34 -11.32
N ILE A 148 -25.25 18.42 -12.25
CA ILE A 148 -26.49 17.65 -12.34
C ILE A 148 -26.18 16.22 -11.90
N THR A 149 -26.88 15.76 -10.86
CA THR A 149 -26.85 14.35 -10.46
C THR A 149 -28.06 13.65 -11.06
N LEU A 150 -27.82 12.80 -12.07
CA LEU A 150 -28.87 11.94 -12.61
C LEU A 150 -28.84 10.60 -11.87
N THR A 151 -29.97 10.26 -11.25
CA THR A 151 -30.20 8.96 -10.63
C THR A 151 -30.92 8.07 -11.63
N TYR A 152 -30.24 7.03 -12.12
CA TYR A 152 -30.85 6.02 -13.01
C TYR A 152 -31.41 4.85 -12.19
N MET A 153 -32.58 4.35 -12.60
CA MET A 153 -33.44 3.31 -12.00
C MET A 153 -32.86 2.46 -10.86
N ALA A 154 -33.57 2.47 -9.71
CA ALA A 154 -33.61 1.50 -8.59
C ALA A 154 -32.30 0.93 -7.97
N PHE A 155 -31.13 1.19 -8.55
CA PHE A 155 -29.81 0.84 -8.05
C PHE A 155 -28.93 2.08 -8.20
N ILE A 156 -28.38 2.57 -7.08
CA ILE A 156 -27.87 3.94 -6.82
C ILE A 156 -26.61 4.30 -7.65
N MET A 157 -26.62 4.17 -8.98
CA MET A 157 -25.58 4.68 -9.85
C MET A 157 -25.88 6.16 -10.12
N LYS A 158 -25.12 7.04 -9.48
CA LYS A 158 -25.23 8.49 -9.66
C LYS A 158 -24.28 8.93 -10.76
N LEU A 159 -24.85 9.39 -11.86
CA LEU A 159 -24.09 10.05 -12.91
C LEU A 159 -23.98 11.53 -12.55
N HIS A 160 -22.78 11.96 -12.22
CA HIS A 160 -22.49 13.34 -11.89
C HIS A 160 -21.92 14.02 -13.14
N ILE A 161 -22.75 14.88 -13.74
CA ILE A 161 -22.39 15.70 -14.87
C ILE A 161 -22.01 17.07 -14.33
N SER A 162 -20.75 17.43 -14.47
CA SER A 162 -20.24 18.75 -14.11
C SER A 162 -19.89 19.50 -15.38
N LEU A 163 -20.56 20.64 -15.59
CA LEU A 163 -20.16 21.62 -16.60
C LEU A 163 -19.19 22.59 -15.94
N LEU A 164 -17.99 22.70 -16.51
CA LEU A 164 -16.94 23.60 -16.09
C LEU A 164 -16.93 24.78 -17.08
N LEU A 165 -17.34 25.95 -16.60
CA LEU A 165 -17.21 27.21 -17.32
C LEU A 165 -15.82 27.78 -17.05
N THR A 166 -14.99 27.83 -18.08
CA THR A 166 -13.65 28.43 -18.07
C THR A 166 -13.64 29.67 -18.95
N ASP A 167 -12.67 30.55 -18.75
CA ASP A 167 -12.36 31.67 -19.64
C ASP A 167 -12.05 31.22 -21.08
N HIS A 168 -11.56 29.99 -21.25
CA HIS A 168 -11.28 29.36 -22.54
C HIS A 168 -12.44 28.51 -23.11
N GLY A 169 -13.60 28.45 -22.46
CA GLY A 169 -14.78 27.72 -22.95
C GLY A 169 -15.43 26.79 -21.93
N VAL A 170 -16.26 25.86 -22.40
CA VAL A 170 -17.02 24.92 -21.56
C VAL A 170 -16.38 23.53 -21.61
N ALA A 171 -16.06 22.94 -20.46
CA ALA A 171 -15.63 21.54 -20.35
C ALA A 171 -16.70 20.69 -19.64
N LEU A 172 -16.90 19.46 -20.10
CA LEU A 172 -17.85 18.50 -19.52
C LEU A 172 -17.07 17.41 -18.77
N LYS A 173 -17.20 17.35 -17.44
CA LYS A 173 -16.69 16.25 -16.62
C LYS A 173 -17.84 15.32 -16.26
N ILE A 174 -17.73 14.07 -16.68
CA ILE A 174 -18.69 13.00 -16.35
C ILE A 174 -18.03 12.10 -15.33
N SER A 175 -18.61 11.98 -14.14
CA SER A 175 -18.11 11.10 -13.07
C SER A 175 -19.22 10.16 -12.60
N ARG A 176 -18.86 8.93 -12.27
CA ARG A 176 -19.78 7.94 -11.69
C ARG A 176 -19.46 7.79 -10.21
N SER A 177 -20.46 7.98 -9.36
CA SER A 177 -20.36 7.61 -7.94
C SER A 177 -21.27 6.41 -7.68
N SER A 178 -20.65 5.32 -7.26
CA SER A 178 -21.32 4.05 -6.98
C SER A 178 -20.74 3.49 -5.69
N LEU A 179 -21.59 2.97 -4.82
CA LEU A 179 -21.14 2.34 -3.57
C LEU A 179 -20.52 0.97 -3.91
N PRO A 180 -19.30 0.67 -3.43
CA PRO A 180 -18.69 -0.65 -3.63
C PRO A 180 -19.62 -1.74 -3.10
N THR A 181 -19.93 -2.71 -3.94
CA THR A 181 -20.93 -3.74 -3.64
C THR A 181 -20.34 -5.13 -3.87
N ALA A 182 -20.37 -5.99 -2.86
CA ALA A 182 -20.09 -7.41 -3.00
C ALA A 182 -21.38 -8.18 -3.31
N THR A 183 -21.28 -9.21 -4.14
CA THR A 183 -22.40 -10.11 -4.44
C THR A 183 -21.87 -11.51 -4.72
N ILE A 184 -22.46 -12.54 -4.12
CA ILE A 184 -22.16 -13.93 -4.48
C ILE A 184 -23.06 -14.34 -5.65
N LEU A 185 -22.44 -14.71 -6.76
CA LEU A 185 -23.14 -15.10 -7.99
C LEU A 185 -23.90 -16.41 -7.76
N GLY A 186 -25.15 -16.48 -8.24
CA GLY A 186 -25.99 -17.68 -8.10
C GLY A 186 -26.66 -17.85 -6.73
N GLY A 187 -26.58 -16.88 -5.83
CA GLY A 187 -27.33 -16.88 -4.57
C GLY A 187 -28.83 -16.57 -4.73
N PRO A 188 -29.63 -16.59 -3.65
CA PRO A 188 -29.21 -16.71 -2.24
C PRO A 188 -28.98 -18.14 -1.76
N GLU A 189 -29.35 -19.15 -2.55
CA GLU A 189 -29.17 -20.56 -2.22
C GLU A 189 -28.49 -21.33 -3.34
N LEU A 190 -27.63 -22.28 -2.99
CA LEU A 190 -26.94 -23.17 -3.91
C LEU A 190 -27.14 -24.62 -3.47
N TYR A 191 -27.52 -25.49 -4.40
CA TYR A 191 -27.69 -26.93 -4.17
C TYR A 191 -26.63 -27.68 -4.96
N VAL A 192 -25.86 -28.54 -4.30
CA VAL A 192 -24.81 -29.36 -4.93
C VAL A 192 -24.90 -30.80 -4.48
N GLY A 193 -24.47 -31.75 -5.33
CA GLY A 193 -24.41 -33.16 -4.95
C GLY A 193 -23.18 -33.48 -4.09
N ALA A 194 -23.31 -34.43 -3.17
CA ALA A 194 -22.18 -34.97 -2.42
C ALA A 194 -21.08 -35.49 -3.38
N GLY A 195 -19.82 -35.21 -3.07
CA GLY A 195 -18.64 -35.55 -3.88
C GLY A 195 -18.31 -34.53 -5.00
N SER A 196 -19.20 -33.59 -5.31
CA SER A 196 -18.93 -32.53 -6.30
C SER A 196 -18.05 -31.40 -5.73
N THR A 197 -17.74 -30.38 -6.54
CA THR A 197 -16.99 -29.19 -6.09
C THR A 197 -17.95 -28.03 -5.86
N ILE A 198 -17.94 -27.44 -4.67
CA ILE A 198 -18.62 -26.16 -4.41
C ILE A 198 -17.73 -25.06 -4.99
N ASN A 199 -18.29 -24.22 -5.87
CA ASN A 199 -17.60 -23.08 -6.46
C ASN A 199 -18.41 -21.81 -6.22
N LEU A 200 -18.05 -21.06 -5.19
CA LEU A 200 -18.69 -19.78 -4.88
C LEU A 200 -17.88 -18.65 -5.49
N THR A 201 -18.54 -17.81 -6.28
CA THR A 201 -17.92 -16.64 -6.90
C THR A 201 -18.46 -15.37 -6.26
N CYS A 202 -17.62 -14.64 -5.54
CA CYS A 202 -17.90 -13.32 -4.99
C CYS A 202 -17.40 -12.24 -5.95
N ALA A 203 -18.29 -11.43 -6.48
CA ALA A 203 -17.96 -10.30 -7.34
C ALA A 203 -18.12 -8.99 -6.56
N ILE A 204 -17.04 -8.21 -6.47
CA ILE A 204 -17.01 -6.87 -5.91
C ILE A 204 -17.02 -5.88 -7.08
N ARG A 205 -18.10 -5.13 -7.19
CA ARG A 205 -18.33 -4.13 -8.25
C ARG A 205 -18.31 -2.74 -7.66
N PHE A 206 -18.22 -1.73 -8.54
CA PHE A 206 -18.42 -0.33 -8.18
C PHE A 206 -17.41 0.19 -7.17
N SER A 207 -16.31 -0.53 -7.01
CA SER A 207 -15.24 -0.18 -6.11
C SER A 207 -14.26 0.71 -6.85
N SER A 208 -14.12 1.96 -6.43
CA SER A 208 -13.09 2.87 -6.96
C SER A 208 -11.67 2.33 -6.75
N GLU A 209 -11.49 1.47 -5.75
CA GLU A 209 -10.24 0.78 -5.44
C GLU A 209 -10.47 -0.72 -5.18
N PRO A 210 -9.56 -1.64 -5.56
CA PRO A 210 -9.67 -3.04 -5.17
C PRO A 210 -9.59 -3.23 -3.64
N PRO A 211 -10.34 -4.18 -3.05
CA PRO A 211 -10.25 -4.48 -1.63
C PRO A 211 -8.81 -4.81 -1.17
N ALA A 212 -8.43 -4.35 0.02
CA ALA A 212 -7.15 -4.68 0.66
C ALA A 212 -7.08 -6.17 1.02
N TYR A 213 -8.19 -6.72 1.49
CA TYR A 213 -8.40 -8.15 1.74
C TYR A 213 -9.84 -8.56 1.44
N ILE A 214 -10.05 -9.86 1.20
CA ILE A 214 -11.35 -10.49 1.06
C ILE A 214 -11.32 -11.77 1.89
N PHE A 215 -12.13 -11.82 2.94
CA PHE A 215 -12.23 -13.01 3.77
C PHE A 215 -13.52 -13.77 3.47
N TRP A 216 -13.41 -15.10 3.44
CA TRP A 216 -14.54 -16.01 3.39
C TRP A 216 -14.85 -16.53 4.78
N TYR A 217 -16.14 -16.63 5.09
CA TYR A 217 -16.65 -17.11 6.36
C TYR A 217 -17.58 -18.30 6.12
N TYR A 218 -17.52 -19.27 7.02
CA TYR A 218 -18.49 -20.37 7.12
C TYR A 218 -19.14 -20.31 8.50
N ASN A 219 -20.47 -20.13 8.53
CA ASN A 219 -21.25 -19.95 9.75
C ASN A 219 -20.59 -18.96 10.74
N GLU A 220 -20.34 -17.74 10.26
CA GLU A 220 -19.67 -16.63 10.99
C GLU A 220 -18.22 -16.83 11.44
N ASN A 221 -17.61 -17.98 11.17
CA ASN A 221 -16.20 -18.22 11.45
C ASN A 221 -15.35 -18.02 10.19
N VAL A 222 -14.17 -17.41 10.32
CA VAL A 222 -13.24 -17.27 9.19
C VAL A 222 -12.85 -18.65 8.70
N LEU A 223 -13.01 -18.87 7.40
CA LEU A 223 -12.71 -20.15 6.77
C LEU A 223 -11.18 -20.28 6.60
N SER A 224 -10.59 -21.28 7.26
CA SER A 224 -9.15 -21.56 7.15
C SER A 224 -8.84 -22.28 5.86
N TYR A 225 -7.87 -21.75 5.10
CA TYR A 225 -7.38 -22.37 3.86
C TYR A 225 -6.50 -23.60 4.13
N ASP A 226 -5.85 -23.63 5.31
CA ASP A 226 -5.04 -24.75 5.79
C ASP A 226 -5.87 -25.79 6.54
N SER A 227 -7.16 -25.91 6.21
CA SER A 227 -8.07 -26.83 6.87
C SER A 227 -7.54 -28.27 6.81
N PRO A 228 -7.58 -29.04 7.92
CA PRO A 228 -7.15 -30.43 7.95
C PRO A 228 -7.97 -31.33 6.99
N ARG A 229 -9.13 -30.85 6.52
CA ARG A 229 -9.93 -31.52 5.50
C ARG A 229 -9.24 -31.54 4.12
N GLY A 230 -8.41 -30.53 3.81
CA GLY A 230 -7.86 -30.32 2.47
C GLY A 230 -8.93 -29.95 1.42
N GLY A 231 -8.48 -29.54 0.23
CA GLY A 231 -9.39 -29.27 -0.90
C GLY A 231 -10.17 -27.94 -0.83
N VAL A 232 -9.80 -27.06 0.10
CA VAL A 232 -10.30 -25.68 0.18
C VAL A 232 -9.28 -24.75 -0.45
N SER A 233 -9.69 -23.93 -1.41
CA SER A 233 -8.82 -22.90 -1.98
C SER A 233 -9.58 -21.60 -2.22
N VAL A 234 -8.92 -20.47 -1.96
CA VAL A 234 -9.42 -19.16 -2.33
C VAL A 234 -8.48 -18.52 -3.35
N ILE A 235 -9.08 -18.05 -4.44
CA ILE A 235 -8.38 -17.31 -5.50
C ILE A 235 -9.02 -15.93 -5.58
N THR A 236 -8.20 -14.89 -5.70
CA THR A 236 -8.69 -13.52 -5.87
C THR A 236 -8.02 -12.90 -7.09
N GLU A 237 -8.83 -12.46 -8.04
CA GLU A 237 -8.40 -11.66 -9.18
C GLU A 237 -8.90 -10.23 -9.04
N LYS A 238 -7.95 -9.28 -9.05
CA LYS A 238 -8.25 -7.86 -9.01
C LYS A 238 -8.35 -7.35 -10.45
N GLY A 239 -9.57 -7.26 -10.98
CA GLY A 239 -9.84 -6.65 -12.28
C GLY A 239 -10.00 -5.13 -12.19
N GLY A 240 -10.06 -4.47 -13.35
CA GLY A 240 -10.22 -3.01 -13.45
C GLY A 240 -11.55 -2.50 -12.90
N ASP A 241 -12.67 -3.09 -13.33
CA ASP A 241 -14.03 -2.69 -12.89
C ASP A 241 -14.65 -3.64 -11.85
N VAL A 242 -14.10 -4.86 -11.73
CA VAL A 242 -14.62 -5.93 -10.87
C VAL A 242 -13.47 -6.69 -10.25
N THR A 243 -13.47 -6.81 -8.92
CA THR A 243 -12.62 -7.77 -8.21
C THR A 243 -13.42 -9.04 -7.95
N THR A 244 -12.88 -10.19 -8.30
CA THR A 244 -13.56 -11.47 -8.14
C THR A 244 -12.78 -12.35 -7.18
N SER A 245 -13.47 -12.98 -6.23
CA SER A 245 -12.92 -14.02 -5.38
C SER A 245 -13.69 -15.32 -5.55
N TRP A 246 -12.98 -16.42 -5.77
CA TRP A 246 -13.53 -17.77 -5.85
C TRP A 246 -13.19 -18.54 -4.60
N LEU A 247 -14.19 -19.11 -3.94
CA LEU A 247 -14.03 -20.15 -2.93
C LEU A 247 -14.37 -21.49 -3.56
N LEU A 248 -13.37 -22.36 -3.63
CA LEU A 248 -13.49 -23.71 -4.15
C LEU A 248 -13.36 -24.71 -3.00
N ILE A 249 -14.34 -25.60 -2.87
CA ILE A 249 -14.35 -26.67 -1.88
C ILE A 249 -14.57 -27.99 -2.61
N GLN A 250 -13.52 -28.80 -2.67
CA GLN A 250 -13.54 -30.09 -3.36
C GLN A 250 -14.22 -31.18 -2.54
N THR A 251 -14.82 -32.16 -3.21
CA THR A 251 -15.35 -33.38 -2.57
C THR A 251 -16.40 -33.04 -1.51
N ALA A 252 -17.44 -32.31 -1.91
CA ALA A 252 -18.50 -31.78 -1.05
C ALA A 252 -19.11 -32.86 -0.15
N GLN A 253 -19.15 -32.59 1.15
CA GLN A 253 -19.76 -33.45 2.17
C GLN A 253 -21.05 -32.83 2.68
N PRO A 254 -22.03 -33.60 3.18
CA PRO A 254 -23.24 -33.05 3.81
C PRO A 254 -22.95 -32.01 4.90
N SER A 255 -21.83 -32.18 5.63
CA SER A 255 -21.33 -31.24 6.65
C SER A 255 -20.84 -29.90 6.11
N ASP A 256 -20.58 -29.78 4.80
CA ASP A 256 -20.23 -28.50 4.17
C ASP A 256 -21.46 -27.61 3.95
N SER A 257 -22.67 -28.13 4.16
CA SER A 257 -23.89 -27.33 4.11
C SER A 257 -23.84 -26.24 5.19
N GLY A 258 -24.30 -25.05 4.86
CA GLY A 258 -24.26 -23.92 5.78
C GLY A 258 -24.26 -22.57 5.07
N GLU A 259 -24.01 -21.53 5.85
CA GLU A 259 -23.96 -20.16 5.34
C GLU A 259 -22.53 -19.74 5.05
N TYR A 260 -22.29 -19.34 3.80
CA TYR A 260 -21.01 -18.84 3.33
C TYR A 260 -21.10 -17.35 3.08
N SER A 261 -20.15 -16.58 3.60
CA SER A 261 -20.12 -15.12 3.46
C SER A 261 -18.79 -14.63 2.92
N CYS A 262 -18.84 -13.71 1.96
CA CYS A 262 -17.70 -12.99 1.41
C CYS A 262 -17.67 -11.58 2.01
N LYS A 263 -16.61 -11.26 2.76
CA LYS A 263 -16.43 -9.98 3.46
C LYS A 263 -15.16 -9.26 2.95
N PRO A 264 -15.28 -8.39 1.93
CA PRO A 264 -14.19 -7.52 1.48
C PRO A 264 -13.97 -6.32 2.42
N SER A 265 -12.78 -5.71 2.38
CA SER A 265 -12.42 -4.59 3.27
C SER A 265 -13.16 -3.27 2.97
N ASN A 266 -13.73 -3.11 1.78
CA ASN A 266 -14.26 -1.82 1.30
C ASN A 266 -15.65 -1.91 0.65
N ALA A 267 -16.34 -3.06 0.75
CA ALA A 267 -17.70 -3.22 0.27
C ALA A 267 -18.56 -3.93 1.33
N ASN A 268 -19.88 -3.96 1.11
CA ASN A 268 -20.79 -4.70 1.96
C ASN A 268 -20.49 -6.22 1.98
N THR A 269 -21.01 -6.92 2.98
CA THR A 269 -20.95 -8.39 3.04
C THR A 269 -21.99 -8.99 2.10
N ALA A 270 -21.61 -10.07 1.40
CA ALA A 270 -22.54 -10.91 0.63
C ALA A 270 -22.55 -12.33 1.18
N SER A 271 -23.72 -12.96 1.24
CA SER A 271 -23.92 -14.29 1.82
C SER A 271 -24.74 -15.20 0.91
N ILE A 272 -24.48 -16.50 0.99
CA ILE A 272 -25.20 -17.56 0.28
C ILE A 272 -25.35 -18.78 1.19
N ARG A 273 -26.50 -19.47 1.13
CA ARG A 273 -26.71 -20.74 1.82
C ARG A 273 -26.46 -21.91 0.87
N VAL A 274 -25.54 -22.79 1.23
CA VAL A 274 -25.20 -23.98 0.43
C VAL A 274 -25.84 -25.22 1.06
N HIS A 275 -26.46 -26.04 0.23
CA HIS A 275 -27.08 -27.32 0.58
C HIS A 275 -26.39 -28.44 -0.19
N VAL A 276 -25.76 -29.38 0.51
CA VAL A 276 -25.13 -30.55 -0.09
C VAL A 276 -26.06 -31.75 0.02
N LEU A 277 -26.53 -32.24 -1.13
CA LEU A 277 -27.52 -33.31 -1.25
C LEU A 277 -26.84 -34.68 -1.44
N ASN A 278 -27.32 -35.70 -0.73
CA ASN A 278 -26.97 -37.09 -1.04
C ASN A 278 -27.72 -37.57 -2.28
N GLY A 279 -27.19 -38.58 -2.98
CA GLY A 279 -27.74 -39.08 -4.26
C GLY A 279 -29.21 -39.54 -4.22
N GLU A 280 -29.82 -39.69 -3.05
CA GLU A 280 -31.24 -40.03 -2.86
C GLU A 280 -32.18 -38.80 -2.88
N SER A 281 -31.67 -37.57 -2.79
CA SER A 281 -32.50 -36.35 -2.63
C SER A 281 -32.72 -35.54 -3.92
N LEU A 282 -32.28 -36.03 -5.08
CA LEU A 282 -32.44 -35.37 -6.39
C LEU A 282 -33.74 -35.78 -7.14
N LEU A 283 -34.69 -36.43 -6.45
CA LEU A 283 -35.93 -36.98 -7.04
C LEU A 283 -37.23 -36.31 -6.55
N LEU A 284 -37.19 -35.08 -6.03
CA LEU A 284 -38.40 -34.30 -5.70
C LEU A 284 -38.53 -33.05 -6.57
#